data_AF-A0A3M1JP92-F1
#
_entry.id   AF-A0A3M1JP92-F1
#
_cell.length_a   1.000
_cell.length_b   1.000
_cell.length_c   1.000
_cell.angle_alpha   90.00
_cell.angle_beta   90.00
_cell.angle_gamma   90.00
#
_symmetry.space_group_name_H-M   'P 1'
#
loop_
_entity.id
_entity.type
_entity.pdbx_description
1 polymer ?
#
loop_
_entity_poly.entity_id
_entity_poly.type
_entity_poly.pdbx_seq_one_letter_code
_entity_poly.pdbx_strand_id
1 'polypeptide(L)'
;MMRKMILLLVITSLWGQVQVHIESIPPDVDVLIDGAKAGTTPIDDLTLHPGKHSFYLEKEGYTILHYTTYLVGAEKAVLRFRLKEKYSVTFKSDYEPLHYRLDGKYAWTEEKMRFDMEAGRHTLEVFLGDSLVDQQEVLIRESTTIRYHYQGDRN
;
A
#
# COMPACT_ATOMS: atom_id res chain seq x y z
N MET A 1 38.16 -0.06 48.82
CA MET A 1 37.50 -1.32 48.39
C MET A 1 36.26 -0.94 47.59
N MET A 2 35.95 -1.72 46.54
CA MET A 2 34.77 -1.68 45.66
C MET A 2 34.76 -0.77 44.41
N ARG A 3 35.38 -1.35 43.36
CA ARG A 3 34.85 -1.71 42.03
C ARG A 3 34.26 -0.60 41.12
N LYS A 4 35.11 -0.23 40.15
CA LYS A 4 34.73 0.30 38.83
C LYS A 4 33.58 -0.51 38.24
N MET A 5 32.53 0.17 37.81
CA MET A 5 31.56 -0.37 36.85
C MET A 5 31.56 0.57 35.64
N ILE A 6 32.53 0.34 34.76
CA ILE A 6 32.52 0.88 33.40
C ILE A 6 31.37 0.17 32.71
N LEU A 7 30.26 0.88 32.50
CA LEU A 7 29.19 0.43 31.62
C LEU A 7 29.74 0.50 30.19
N LEU A 8 30.38 -0.57 29.75
CA LEU A 8 30.80 -0.74 28.36
C LEU A 8 29.55 -1.08 27.55
N LEU A 9 28.72 -0.06 27.27
CA LEU A 9 27.74 -0.19 26.21
C LEU A 9 28.56 -0.31 24.92
N VAL A 10 28.52 -1.48 24.31
CA VAL A 10 29.23 -1.80 23.07
C VAL A 10 28.65 -0.92 21.95
N ILE A 11 29.21 0.28 21.76
CA ILE A 11 28.92 1.14 20.60
C ILE A 11 29.80 0.70 19.42
N THR A 12 29.79 -0.59 19.08
CA THR A 12 30.57 -1.11 17.91
C THR A 12 29.72 -1.27 16.65
N SER A 13 28.47 -0.80 16.65
CA SER A 13 27.56 -0.94 15.51
C SER A 13 27.59 0.22 14.51
N LEU A 14 28.42 1.26 14.73
CA LEU A 14 28.41 2.47 13.87
C LEU A 14 29.25 2.36 12.59
N TRP A 15 29.91 1.21 12.35
CA TRP A 15 30.79 0.99 11.20
C TRP A 15 30.41 -0.27 10.41
N GLY A 16 29.28 -0.91 10.73
CA GLY A 16 28.74 -1.96 9.89
C GLY A 16 28.17 -1.37 8.62
N GLN A 17 28.33 -2.08 7.51
CA GLN A 17 27.65 -1.79 6.25
C GLN A 17 26.87 -3.04 5.85
N VAL A 18 25.67 -2.84 5.34
CA VAL A 18 24.82 -3.88 4.78
C VAL A 18 24.70 -3.59 3.30
N GLN A 19 25.20 -4.48 2.45
CA GLN A 19 24.89 -4.41 1.03
C GLN A 19 23.44 -4.85 0.84
N VAL A 20 22.64 -4.05 0.15
CA VAL A 20 21.23 -4.29 -0.07
C VAL A 20 20.99 -4.39 -1.56
N HIS A 21 20.41 -5.51 -1.97
CA HIS A 21 19.86 -5.70 -3.31
C HIS A 21 18.35 -5.49 -3.25
N ILE A 22 17.80 -4.66 -4.14
CA ILE A 22 16.36 -4.39 -4.19
C ILE A 22 15.81 -4.79 -5.56
N GLU A 23 14.83 -5.69 -5.56
CA GLU A 23 14.08 -6.11 -6.75
C GLU A 23 12.59 -5.83 -6.55
N SER A 24 11.87 -5.62 -7.66
CA SER A 24 10.41 -5.57 -7.62
C SER A 24 9.75 -6.21 -8.84
N ILE A 25 8.47 -6.55 -8.65
CA ILE A 25 7.54 -6.86 -9.73
C ILE A 25 6.38 -5.85 -9.61
N PRO A 26 6.14 -5.01 -10.62
CA PRO A 26 6.86 -4.89 -11.90
C PRO A 26 8.29 -4.36 -11.74
N PRO A 27 9.15 -4.44 -12.78
CA PRO A 27 10.43 -3.74 -12.80
C PRO A 27 10.25 -2.22 -12.95
N ASP A 28 11.35 -1.49 -12.86
CA ASP A 28 11.42 -0.04 -13.05
C ASP A 28 10.52 0.75 -12.08
N VAL A 29 10.55 0.40 -10.79
CA VAL A 29 9.83 1.09 -9.70
C VAL A 29 10.76 2.08 -9.02
N ASP A 30 10.31 3.32 -8.85
CA ASP A 30 11.09 4.33 -8.13
C ASP A 30 11.12 4.02 -6.63
N VAL A 31 12.31 4.10 -6.03
CA VAL A 31 12.55 3.78 -4.63
C VAL A 31 13.10 5.00 -3.90
N LEU A 32 12.43 5.36 -2.82
CA LEU A 32 12.94 6.27 -1.80
C LEU A 32 13.30 5.46 -0.55
N ILE A 33 14.44 5.76 0.05
CA ILE A 33 14.93 5.14 1.29
C ILE A 33 15.13 6.26 2.30
N ASP A 34 14.47 6.16 3.45
CA ASP A 34 14.47 7.18 4.50
C ASP A 34 14.12 8.59 4.01
N GLY A 35 13.22 8.65 3.03
CA GLY A 35 12.76 9.89 2.40
C GLY A 35 13.68 10.44 1.31
N ALA A 36 14.85 9.83 1.06
CA ALA A 36 15.75 10.23 -0.01
C ALA A 36 15.62 9.32 -1.25
N LYS A 37 15.67 9.89 -2.46
CA LYS A 37 15.63 9.11 -3.71
C LYS A 37 16.86 8.21 -3.79
N ALA A 38 16.64 6.89 -3.87
CA ALA A 38 17.70 5.89 -3.97
C ALA A 38 17.95 5.45 -5.41
N GLY A 39 16.89 5.37 -6.23
CA GLY A 39 16.99 4.95 -7.63
C GLY A 39 15.72 4.27 -8.10
N THR A 40 15.86 3.38 -9.07
CA THR A 40 14.75 2.62 -9.65
C THR A 40 15.14 1.14 -9.69
N THR A 41 14.22 0.23 -9.33
CA THR A 41 14.51 -1.22 -9.27
C THR A 41 14.81 -1.83 -10.64
N PRO A 42 15.73 -2.81 -10.75
CA PRO A 42 16.56 -3.33 -9.67
C PRO A 42 17.63 -2.33 -9.22
N ILE A 43 17.92 -2.30 -7.92
CA ILE A 43 19.01 -1.50 -7.35
C ILE A 43 20.06 -2.45 -6.79
N ASP A 44 21.18 -2.53 -7.48
CA ASP A 44 22.38 -3.24 -7.06
C ASP A 44 23.32 -2.33 -6.25
N ASP A 45 24.25 -2.92 -5.49
CA ASP A 45 25.35 -2.24 -4.77
C ASP A 45 24.96 -1.11 -3.80
N LEU A 46 23.68 -1.05 -3.39
CA LEU A 46 23.24 -0.11 -2.37
C LEU A 46 23.85 -0.51 -1.01
N THR A 47 24.42 0.46 -0.31
CA THR A 47 24.98 0.23 1.03
C THR A 47 24.23 1.05 2.07
N LEU A 48 23.70 0.37 3.08
CA LEU A 48 22.99 0.99 4.20
C LEU A 48 23.69 0.66 5.52
N HIS A 49 23.53 1.52 6.51
CA HIS A 49 24.00 1.23 7.87
C HIS A 49 23.07 0.19 8.52
N PRO A 50 23.55 -0.67 9.43
CA PRO A 50 22.67 -1.44 10.28
C PRO A 50 21.74 -0.52 11.07
N GLY A 51 20.46 -0.86 11.12
CA GLY A 51 19.44 -0.01 11.71
C GLY A 51 18.09 -0.12 11.04
N LYS A 52 17.16 0.70 11.51
CA LYS A 52 15.81 0.80 10.96
C LYS A 52 15.85 1.65 9.68
N HIS A 53 15.30 1.10 8.60
CA HIS A 53 15.12 1.80 7.33
C HIS A 53 13.68 1.73 6.87
N SER A 54 13.24 2.82 6.24
CA SER A 54 11.94 2.93 5.57
C SER A 54 12.15 2.97 4.06
N PHE A 55 11.33 2.21 3.34
CA PHE A 55 11.34 2.08 1.90
C PHE A 55 9.97 2.53 1.40
N TYR A 56 10.00 3.42 0.42
CA TYR A 56 8.82 3.92 -0.27
C TYR A 56 8.99 3.62 -1.75
N LEU A 57 8.07 2.84 -2.31
CA LEU A 57 8.13 2.39 -3.69
C LEU A 57 6.92 2.93 -4.44
N GLU A 58 7.17 3.57 -5.57
CA GLU A 58 6.15 4.21 -6.38
C GLU A 58 6.37 3.93 -7.87
N LYS A 59 5.27 3.63 -8.57
CA LYS A 59 5.24 3.48 -10.02
C LYS A 59 3.85 3.86 -10.51
N GLU A 60 3.79 4.59 -11.63
CA GLU A 60 2.51 4.93 -12.26
C GLU A 60 1.69 3.67 -12.56
N GLY A 61 0.38 3.72 -12.24
CA GLY A 61 -0.53 2.59 -12.42
C GLY A 61 -0.46 1.54 -11.31
N TYR A 62 0.30 1.77 -10.23
CA TYR A 62 0.41 0.86 -9.09
C TYR A 62 0.08 1.56 -7.77
N THR A 63 -0.25 0.77 -6.75
CA THR A 63 -0.38 1.24 -5.37
C THR A 63 0.99 1.51 -4.79
N ILE A 64 1.14 2.65 -4.10
CA ILE A 64 2.36 2.97 -3.35
C ILE A 64 2.58 1.90 -2.28
N LEU A 65 3.81 1.40 -2.18
CA LEU A 65 4.21 0.42 -1.17
C LEU A 65 5.15 1.08 -0.16
N HIS A 66 4.73 1.10 1.10
CA HIS A 66 5.55 1.51 2.24
C HIS A 66 6.00 0.27 3.01
N TYR A 67 7.30 0.12 3.21
CA TYR A 67 7.88 -0.99 3.96
C TYR A 67 8.91 -0.47 4.95
N THR A 68 8.96 -1.05 6.14
CA THR A 68 9.94 -0.70 7.16
C THR A 68 10.54 -1.97 7.72
N THR A 69 11.86 -2.01 7.80
CA THR A 69 12.57 -3.16 8.35
C THR A 69 13.81 -2.72 9.12
N TYR A 70 14.33 -3.62 9.94
CA TYR A 70 15.59 -3.43 10.65
C TYR A 70 16.68 -4.26 9.97
N LEU A 71 17.64 -3.59 9.36
CA LEU A 71 18.81 -4.23 8.77
C LEU A 71 19.80 -4.54 9.87
N VAL A 72 20.13 -5.83 10.00
CA VAL A 72 21.24 -6.29 10.83
C VAL A 72 22.49 -6.30 9.97
N GLY A 73 23.68 -6.14 10.57
CA GLY A 73 24.99 -6.22 9.91
C GLY A 73 25.31 -7.61 9.33
N ALA A 74 24.48 -8.09 8.42
CA ALA A 74 24.79 -9.16 7.48
C ALA A 74 25.49 -8.52 6.28
N GLU A 75 26.48 -9.20 5.72
CA GLU A 75 27.21 -8.68 4.56
C GLU A 75 26.27 -8.33 3.39
N LYS A 76 25.15 -9.07 3.22
CA LYS A 76 24.17 -8.87 2.15
C LYS A 76 22.72 -9.10 2.61
N ALA A 77 21.81 -8.21 2.20
CA ALA A 77 20.36 -8.33 2.32
C ALA A 77 19.73 -8.26 0.93
N VAL A 78 18.68 -9.05 0.69
CA VAL A 78 17.91 -9.02 -0.56
C VAL A 78 16.45 -8.72 -0.25
N LEU A 79 15.96 -7.60 -0.73
CA LEU A 79 14.58 -7.15 -0.58
C LEU A 79 13.84 -7.34 -1.90
N ARG A 80 12.70 -8.05 -1.85
CA ARG A 80 11.86 -8.31 -3.02
C ARG A 80 10.47 -7.77 -2.78
N PHE A 81 10.05 -6.86 -3.63
CA PHE A 81 8.75 -6.20 -3.54
C PHE A 81 7.82 -6.65 -4.66
N ARG A 82 6.52 -6.66 -4.37
CA ARG A 82 5.48 -6.84 -5.38
C ARG A 82 4.48 -5.71 -5.20
N LEU A 83 4.42 -4.81 -6.17
CA LEU A 83 3.41 -3.76 -6.18
C LEU A 83 2.13 -4.34 -6.79
N LYS A 84 1.00 -3.78 -6.38
CA LYS A 84 -0.31 -4.14 -6.92
C LYS A 84 -0.76 -3.04 -7.86
N GLU A 85 -1.37 -3.43 -8.97
CA GLU A 85 -1.91 -2.48 -9.94
C GLU A 85 -3.00 -1.62 -9.27
N LYS A 86 -3.17 -0.42 -9.80
CA LYS A 86 -4.13 0.58 -9.34
C LYS A 86 -4.94 1.06 -10.54
N TYR A 87 -6.25 0.98 -10.42
CA TYR A 87 -7.19 1.35 -11.46
C TYR A 87 -8.15 2.45 -11.02
N SER A 88 -8.55 3.28 -11.96
CA SER A 88 -9.58 4.30 -11.72
C SER A 88 -10.96 3.67 -11.85
N VAL A 89 -11.75 3.70 -10.78
CA VAL A 89 -13.13 3.23 -10.76
C VAL A 89 -14.06 4.42 -10.55
N THR A 90 -14.97 4.65 -11.49
CA THR A 90 -16.05 5.62 -11.32
C THR A 90 -17.32 4.88 -10.93
N PHE A 91 -17.86 5.16 -9.75
CA PHE A 91 -19.18 4.72 -9.37
C PHE A 91 -20.24 5.71 -9.87
N LYS A 92 -21.37 5.19 -10.33
CA LYS A 92 -22.56 5.98 -10.67
C LYS A 92 -23.83 5.27 -10.21
N SER A 93 -24.79 6.02 -9.67
CA SER A 93 -26.15 5.56 -9.45
C SER A 93 -27.15 6.66 -9.80
N ASP A 94 -28.36 6.26 -10.15
CA ASP A 94 -29.49 7.11 -10.51
C ASP A 94 -30.60 7.12 -9.44
N TYR A 95 -30.37 6.47 -8.30
CA TYR A 95 -31.37 6.35 -7.24
C TYR A 95 -30.88 6.98 -5.92
N GLU A 96 -31.57 8.04 -5.51
CA GLU A 96 -31.53 8.59 -4.15
C GLU A 96 -32.63 7.90 -3.31
N PRO A 97 -32.45 7.66 -2.00
CA PRO A 97 -31.49 8.30 -1.07
C PRO A 97 -30.41 7.33 -0.53
N LEU A 98 -29.80 6.53 -1.41
CA LEU A 98 -28.86 5.50 -0.97
C LEU A 98 -27.55 6.06 -0.41
N HIS A 99 -26.98 5.30 0.51
CA HIS A 99 -25.62 5.49 1.01
C HIS A 99 -24.78 4.28 0.62
N TYR A 100 -23.54 4.51 0.27
CA TYR A 100 -22.66 3.45 -0.23
C TYR A 100 -21.44 3.33 0.67
N ARG A 101 -20.94 2.12 0.83
CA ARG A 101 -19.65 1.85 1.47
C ARG A 101 -18.84 0.88 0.63
N LEU A 102 -17.56 1.18 0.44
CA LEU A 102 -16.63 0.36 -0.35
C LEU A 102 -15.47 -0.07 0.54
N ASP A 103 -15.28 -1.39 0.62
CA ASP A 103 -14.31 -2.08 1.46
C ASP A 103 -14.36 -1.68 2.94
N GLY A 104 -15.53 -1.27 3.43
CA GLY A 104 -15.70 -0.72 4.78
C GLY A 104 -14.97 0.61 5.04
N LYS A 105 -14.24 1.16 4.06
CA LYS A 105 -13.35 2.31 4.22
C LYS A 105 -13.91 3.59 3.63
N TYR A 106 -14.45 3.52 2.42
CA TYR A 106 -14.97 4.69 1.72
C TYR A 106 -16.48 4.71 1.85
N ALA A 107 -17.05 5.80 2.36
CA ALA A 107 -18.50 5.99 2.45
C ALA A 107 -18.90 7.26 1.71
N TRP A 108 -19.98 7.22 0.94
CA TRP A 108 -20.47 8.36 0.15
C TRP A 108 -21.97 8.27 -0.14
N THR A 109 -22.54 9.36 -0.62
CA THR A 109 -23.99 9.48 -0.91
C THR A 109 -24.28 10.07 -2.29
N GLU A 110 -23.26 10.61 -2.94
CA GLU A 110 -23.37 11.28 -4.23
C GLU A 110 -23.66 10.28 -5.36
N GLU A 111 -24.44 10.73 -6.35
CA GLU A 111 -24.77 9.97 -7.56
C GLU A 111 -23.55 9.50 -8.35
N LYS A 112 -22.40 10.15 -8.15
CA LYS A 112 -21.15 9.86 -8.84
C LYS A 112 -19.98 10.05 -7.89
N MET A 113 -19.11 9.05 -7.83
CA MET A 113 -17.86 9.10 -7.07
C MET A 113 -16.74 8.43 -7.87
N ARG A 114 -15.50 8.87 -7.70
CA ARG A 114 -14.34 8.23 -8.33
C ARG A 114 -13.33 7.81 -7.26
N PHE A 115 -12.84 6.59 -7.38
CA PHE A 115 -11.79 6.01 -6.55
C PHE A 115 -10.63 5.53 -7.41
N ASP A 116 -9.41 5.66 -6.90
CA ASP A 116 -8.31 4.84 -7.35
C ASP A 116 -8.28 3.58 -6.47
N MET A 117 -8.45 2.42 -7.08
CA MET A 117 -8.61 1.14 -6.40
C MET A 117 -7.46 0.21 -6.72
N GLU A 118 -7.04 -0.56 -5.74
CA GLU A 118 -6.16 -1.70 -5.97
C GLU A 118 -6.82 -2.71 -6.91
N ALA A 119 -6.05 -3.43 -7.72
CA ALA A 119 -6.58 -4.57 -8.47
C ALA A 119 -6.98 -5.70 -7.50
N GLY A 120 -8.17 -6.26 -7.69
CA GLY A 120 -8.66 -7.33 -6.83
C GLY A 120 -10.16 -7.33 -6.64
N ARG A 121 -10.60 -8.09 -5.65
CA ARG A 121 -12.00 -8.14 -5.22
C ARG A 121 -12.24 -7.10 -4.14
N HIS A 122 -13.31 -6.35 -4.32
CA HIS A 122 -13.77 -5.29 -3.43
C HIS A 122 -15.23 -5.52 -3.06
N THR A 123 -15.63 -5.03 -1.90
CA THR A 123 -17.01 -5.18 -1.41
C THR A 123 -17.70 -3.83 -1.42
N LEU A 124 -18.73 -3.70 -2.27
CA LEU A 124 -19.67 -2.59 -2.27
C LEU A 124 -20.86 -2.96 -1.40
N GLU A 125 -21.11 -2.19 -0.35
CA GLU A 125 -22.30 -2.25 0.48
C GLU A 125 -23.20 -1.05 0.15
N VAL A 126 -24.50 -1.29 0.08
CA VAL A 126 -25.50 -0.29 -0.29
C VAL A 126 -26.56 -0.23 0.80
N PHE A 127 -26.85 0.98 1.26
CA PHE A 127 -27.71 1.24 2.39
C PHE A 127 -28.88 2.15 2.00
N LEU A 128 -30.05 1.87 2.55
CA LEU A 128 -31.20 2.77 2.54
C LEU A 128 -31.46 3.20 3.99
N GLY A 129 -31.14 4.45 4.32
CA GLY A 129 -30.97 4.86 5.72
C GLY A 129 -29.91 3.99 6.39
N ASP A 130 -30.24 3.40 7.54
CA ASP A 130 -29.31 2.52 8.29
C ASP A 130 -29.38 1.04 7.85
N SER A 131 -30.30 0.69 6.94
CA SER A 131 -30.51 -0.71 6.52
C SER A 131 -29.59 -1.07 5.35
N LEU A 132 -28.79 -2.13 5.49
CA LEU A 132 -28.06 -2.73 4.37
C LEU A 132 -29.08 -3.39 3.43
N VAL A 133 -29.22 -2.84 2.22
CA VAL A 133 -30.20 -3.31 1.22
C VAL A 133 -29.57 -4.11 0.09
N ASP A 134 -28.26 -3.97 -0.13
CA ASP A 134 -27.52 -4.77 -1.11
C ASP A 134 -26.04 -4.86 -0.73
N GLN A 135 -25.40 -5.95 -1.14
CA GLN A 135 -23.96 -6.14 -1.01
C GLN A 135 -23.43 -6.87 -2.25
N GLN A 136 -22.50 -6.23 -2.95
CA GLN A 136 -21.92 -6.74 -4.19
C GLN A 136 -20.41 -6.92 -4.06
N GLU A 137 -19.92 -8.03 -4.59
CA GLU A 137 -18.49 -8.18 -4.85
C GLU A 137 -18.17 -7.62 -6.22
N VAL A 138 -17.20 -6.72 -6.27
CA VAL A 138 -16.73 -6.07 -7.49
C VAL A 138 -15.30 -6.51 -7.77
N LEU A 139 -15.07 -7.12 -8.93
CA LEU A 139 -13.73 -7.45 -9.39
C LEU A 139 -13.15 -6.30 -10.22
N ILE A 140 -12.13 -5.64 -9.67
CA ILE A 140 -11.38 -4.58 -10.34
C ILE A 140 -10.14 -5.19 -11.00
N ARG A 141 -10.13 -5.15 -12.34
CA ARG A 141 -9.01 -5.60 -13.19
C ARG A 141 -8.62 -4.60 -14.27
N GLU A 142 -9.34 -3.48 -14.33
CA GLU A 142 -9.13 -2.39 -15.27
C GLU A 142 -9.85 -1.14 -14.77
N SER A 143 -9.48 0.03 -15.32
CA SER A 143 -10.21 1.26 -15.03
C SER A 143 -11.59 1.20 -15.65
N THR A 144 -12.64 1.44 -14.87
CA THR A 144 -14.02 1.19 -15.31
C THR A 144 -15.03 2.14 -14.68
N THR A 145 -16.27 2.10 -15.17
CA THR A 145 -17.42 2.71 -14.52
C THR A 145 -18.38 1.63 -14.03
N ILE A 146 -18.61 1.58 -12.71
CA ILE A 146 -19.65 0.77 -12.10
C ILE A 146 -20.94 1.58 -12.13
N ARG A 147 -21.99 1.01 -12.71
CA ARG A 147 -23.33 1.61 -12.72
C ARG A 147 -24.23 0.78 -11.82
N TYR A 148 -24.62 1.36 -10.70
CA TYR A 148 -25.51 0.74 -9.75
C TYR A 148 -26.94 1.21 -10.00
N HIS A 149 -27.83 0.25 -10.23
CA HIS A 149 -29.26 0.49 -10.37
C HIS A 149 -29.97 -0.22 -9.22
N TYR A 150 -30.61 0.57 -8.35
CA TYR A 150 -31.41 0.01 -7.27
C TYR A 150 -32.67 -0.64 -7.83
N GLN A 151 -32.85 -1.94 -7.59
CA GLN A 151 -34.00 -2.65 -8.13
C GLN A 151 -35.24 -2.60 -7.22
N GLY A 152 -35.08 -2.23 -5.95
CA GLY A 152 -36.12 -2.29 -4.92
C GLY A 152 -36.75 -3.68 -4.78
N ASP A 153 -37.51 -3.90 -3.71
CA ASP A 153 -38.47 -5.02 -3.72
C ASP A 153 -39.58 -4.64 -4.72
N ARG A 154 -39.45 -5.13 -5.96
CA ARG A 154 -40.60 -5.18 -6.88
C ARG A 154 -41.56 -6.24 -6.34
N ASN A 155 -42.42 -5.82 -5.41
CA ASN A 155 -43.69 -6.49 -5.12
C ASN A 155 -44.80 -5.91 -6.00
#